data_AF-A0AAD7SFF8-F1
#
_entry.id   AF-A0AAD7SFF8-F1
#
_cell.length_a   1.000
_cell.length_b   1.000
_cell.length_c   1.000
_cell.angle_alpha   90.00
_cell.angle_beta   90.00
_cell.angle_gamma   90.00
#
_symmetry.space_group_name_H-M   'P 1'
#
loop_
_entity.id
_entity.type
_entity.pdbx_description
1 polymer ?
#
loop_
_entity_poly.entity_id
_entity_poly.type
_entity_poly.pdbx_seq_one_letter_code
_entity_poly.pdbx_strand_id
1 'polypeptide(L)'
;MVRVDRDRTLSCKKSAGGLILYVNTKWCNPGHVTVNEIICTPDIELLAVGLRPYDLPREFSHAIVVVVYIPPLANAVRACDVIHSTVARLQTDHPGAFLTINGDFNHAKLPKTLTGFTQYVKCSTRENKILDMMYTNVKETYSSSAALGGCLREEWRGLRMLTGFIWKTTGCLFSGPEDLQLM
;
A
#
# COMPACT_ATOMS: atom_id res chain seq x y z
N MET A 1 15.07 -3.26 -3.33
CA MET A 1 14.60 -1.98 -2.76
C MET A 1 14.28 -1.05 -3.90
N VAL A 2 13.02 -0.64 -4.06
CA VAL A 2 12.65 0.42 -5.01
C VAL A 2 12.56 1.70 -4.21
N ARG A 3 13.54 2.58 -4.42
CA ARG A 3 13.56 3.92 -3.85
C ARG A 3 13.42 4.88 -5.01
N VAL A 4 12.40 5.71 -4.94
CA VAL A 4 12.21 6.80 -5.88
C VAL A 4 12.40 8.09 -5.10
N ASP A 5 13.39 8.87 -5.49
CA ASP A 5 13.64 10.17 -4.88
C ASP A 5 12.68 11.22 -5.46
N ARG A 6 12.27 12.17 -4.61
CA ARG A 6 11.28 13.19 -4.97
C ARG A 6 11.88 14.25 -5.87
N ASP A 7 11.09 14.75 -6.81
CA ASP A 7 11.40 16.00 -7.51
C ASP A 7 10.93 17.21 -6.69
N ARG A 8 11.88 18.07 -6.31
CA ARG A 8 11.63 19.27 -5.51
C ARG A 8 10.84 20.33 -6.29
N THR A 9 10.96 20.36 -7.61
CA THR A 9 10.27 21.35 -8.47
C THR A 9 8.78 21.07 -8.59
N LEU A 10 8.38 19.80 -8.53
CA LEU A 10 6.99 19.36 -8.66
C LEU A 10 6.22 19.36 -7.32
N SER A 11 6.89 19.08 -6.20
CA SER A 11 6.19 18.87 -4.91
C SER A 11 5.96 20.12 -4.07
N CYS A 12 6.70 21.21 -4.32
CA CYS A 12 6.68 22.45 -3.51
C CYS A 12 6.92 22.27 -1.99
N LYS A 13 7.36 21.08 -1.52
CA LYS A 13 7.61 20.82 -0.10
C LYS A 13 9.01 21.28 0.33
N LYS A 14 9.10 21.98 1.47
CA LYS A 14 10.34 22.58 2.00
C LYS A 14 11.16 21.64 2.92
N SER A 15 10.55 20.63 3.56
CA SER A 15 11.26 19.63 4.37
C SER A 15 10.41 18.36 4.63
N ALA A 16 11.10 17.22 4.75
CA ALA A 16 10.63 15.88 5.16
C ALA A 16 9.60 15.15 4.26
N GLY A 17 9.61 13.81 4.29
CA GLY A 17 8.73 12.90 3.52
C GLY A 17 9.44 12.04 2.45
N GLY A 18 8.90 10.87 2.14
CA GLY A 18 9.39 9.99 1.09
C GLY A 18 8.76 8.60 1.20
N LEU A 19 8.09 8.15 0.14
CA LEU A 19 7.55 6.81 0.06
C LEU A 19 8.65 5.83 -0.35
N ILE A 20 8.72 4.69 0.35
CA ILE A 20 9.63 3.60 0.02
C ILE A 20 8.82 2.32 -0.02
N LEU A 21 9.02 1.53 -1.08
CA LEU A 21 8.51 0.17 -1.17
C LEU A 21 9.68 -0.81 -1.08
N TYR A 22 9.66 -1.64 -0.04
CA TYR A 22 10.60 -2.73 0.09
C TYR A 22 9.99 -4.01 -0.51
N VAL A 23 10.63 -4.54 -1.54
CA VAL A 23 10.27 -5.82 -2.15
C VAL A 23 11.35 -6.83 -1.80
N ASN A 24 10.95 -7.91 -1.14
CA ASN A 24 11.83 -9.02 -0.81
C ASN A 24 12.12 -9.86 -2.07
N THR A 25 13.40 -10.07 -2.38
CA THR A 25 13.84 -10.84 -3.55
C THR A 25 13.47 -12.31 -3.47
N LYS A 26 13.20 -12.84 -2.27
CA LYS A 26 12.66 -14.19 -2.07
C LYS A 26 11.23 -14.33 -2.59
N TRP A 27 10.47 -13.24 -2.72
CA TRP A 27 9.05 -13.28 -3.12
C TRP A 27 8.81 -12.82 -4.55
N CYS A 28 9.66 -11.94 -5.07
CA CYS A 28 9.52 -11.42 -6.42
C CYS A 28 10.90 -11.18 -7.04
N ASN A 29 11.04 -11.58 -8.30
CA ASN A 29 12.24 -11.28 -9.07
C ASN A 29 12.37 -9.76 -9.25
N PRO A 30 13.52 -9.15 -8.95
CA PRO A 30 13.76 -7.72 -9.20
C PRO A 30 13.45 -7.26 -10.62
N GLY A 31 13.67 -8.12 -11.63
CA GLY A 31 13.36 -7.83 -13.04
C GLY A 31 11.86 -7.76 -13.35
N HIS A 32 11.00 -8.19 -12.44
CA HIS A 32 9.55 -8.09 -12.56
C HIS A 32 8.95 -6.97 -11.69
N VAL A 33 9.80 -6.07 -11.17
CA VAL A 33 9.35 -4.92 -10.40
C VAL A 33 9.42 -3.68 -11.28
N THR A 34 8.29 -3.01 -11.48
CA THR A 34 8.16 -1.84 -12.34
C THR A 34 7.54 -0.69 -11.56
N VAL A 35 8.09 0.52 -11.70
CA VAL A 35 7.43 1.71 -11.16
C VAL A 35 6.43 2.18 -12.20
N ASN A 36 5.14 2.09 -11.86
CA ASN A 36 4.07 2.49 -12.77
C ASN A 36 3.78 3.98 -12.62
N GLU A 37 3.76 4.50 -11.38
CA GLU A 37 3.45 5.91 -11.12
C GLU A 37 4.20 6.48 -9.92
N ILE A 38 4.55 7.76 -10.03
CA ILE A 38 5.16 8.55 -8.97
C ILE A 38 4.49 9.92 -8.99
N ILE A 39 3.77 10.25 -7.93
CA ILE A 39 3.12 11.54 -7.79
C ILE A 39 3.56 12.16 -6.47
N CYS A 40 4.03 13.40 -6.53
CA CYS A 40 4.41 14.15 -5.36
C CYS A 40 3.84 15.56 -5.47
N THR A 41 2.75 15.79 -4.75
CA THR A 41 2.08 17.10 -4.66
C THR A 41 2.08 17.58 -3.21
N PRO A 42 1.73 18.86 -2.94
CA PRO A 42 1.55 19.34 -1.58
C PRO A 42 0.53 18.52 -0.78
N ASP A 43 -0.51 18.01 -1.46
CA ASP A 43 -1.64 17.33 -0.83
C ASP A 43 -1.43 15.81 -0.68
N ILE A 44 -0.57 15.19 -1.49
CA ILE A 44 -0.35 13.74 -1.49
C ILE A 44 1.02 13.34 -2.05
N GLU A 45 1.63 12.33 -1.45
CA GLU A 45 2.68 11.52 -2.07
C GLU A 45 2.09 10.15 -2.42
N LEU A 46 2.31 9.68 -3.64
CA LEU A 46 1.80 8.41 -4.14
C LEU A 46 2.88 7.72 -4.97
N LEU A 47 3.08 6.44 -4.71
CA LEU A 47 3.99 5.56 -5.46
C LEU A 47 3.26 4.29 -5.84
N ALA A 48 3.06 4.03 -7.12
CA ALA A 48 2.50 2.78 -7.62
C ALA A 48 3.59 1.91 -8.23
N VAL A 49 3.74 0.69 -7.73
CA VAL A 49 4.73 -0.27 -8.21
C VAL A 49 4.01 -1.55 -8.64
N GLY A 50 4.21 -1.94 -9.89
CA GLY A 50 3.86 -3.25 -10.40
C GLY A 50 4.88 -4.29 -9.98
N LEU A 51 4.41 -5.49 -9.61
CA LEU A 51 5.26 -6.63 -9.32
C LEU A 51 4.58 -7.95 -9.69
N ARG A 52 5.40 -8.95 -10.08
CA ARG A 52 4.93 -10.34 -10.29
C ARG A 52 5.61 -11.28 -9.29
N PRO A 53 5.00 -11.52 -8.11
CA PRO A 53 5.49 -12.55 -7.18
C PRO A 53 5.48 -13.94 -7.80
N TYR A 54 6.34 -14.82 -7.27
CA TYR A 54 6.41 -16.22 -7.71
C TYR A 54 5.11 -16.98 -7.43
N ASP A 55 4.50 -16.76 -6.26
CA ASP A 55 3.28 -17.44 -5.82
C ASP A 55 2.00 -16.63 -6.09
N LEU A 56 1.99 -15.77 -7.11
CA LEU A 56 0.79 -15.01 -7.46
C LEU A 56 -0.23 -15.94 -8.15
N PRO A 57 -1.49 -16.01 -7.67
CA PRO A 57 -2.51 -16.87 -8.25
C PRO A 57 -2.73 -16.61 -9.74
N ARG A 58 -3.15 -17.66 -10.44
CA ARG A 58 -3.25 -17.67 -11.91
C ARG A 58 -4.29 -16.68 -12.42
N GLU A 59 -5.28 -16.34 -11.60
CA GLU A 59 -6.36 -15.42 -11.91
C GLU A 59 -5.87 -13.97 -12.11
N PHE A 60 -4.72 -13.63 -11.52
CA PHE A 60 -4.12 -12.30 -11.65
C PHE A 60 -2.95 -12.34 -12.63
N SER A 61 -2.80 -11.29 -13.43
CA SER A 61 -1.65 -11.15 -14.35
C SER A 61 -0.41 -10.63 -13.63
N HIS A 62 -0.58 -9.72 -12.67
CA HIS A 62 0.46 -9.19 -11.78
C HIS A 62 -0.23 -8.46 -10.60
N ALA A 63 0.55 -7.99 -9.64
CA ALA A 63 0.08 -7.15 -8.55
C ALA A 63 0.57 -5.72 -8.71
N ILE A 64 -0.23 -4.75 -8.28
CA ILE A 64 0.14 -3.34 -8.21
C ILE A 64 -0.08 -2.88 -6.78
N VAL A 65 0.99 -2.41 -6.16
CA VAL A 65 0.97 -1.83 -4.82
C VAL A 65 1.06 -0.32 -4.94
N VAL A 66 0.00 0.37 -4.54
CA VAL A 66 -0.08 1.82 -4.46
C VAL A 66 0.15 2.23 -3.02
N VAL A 67 1.30 2.86 -2.76
CA VAL A 67 1.63 3.43 -1.45
C VAL A 67 1.23 4.90 -1.44
N VAL A 68 0.57 5.33 -0.37
CA VAL A 68 0.03 6.68 -0.22
C VAL A 68 0.52 7.31 1.09
N TYR A 69 0.84 8.60 1.03
CA TYR A 69 1.02 9.43 2.22
C TYR A 69 0.29 10.76 2.03
N ILE A 70 -0.67 11.04 2.91
CA ILE A 70 -1.41 12.30 2.94
C ILE A 70 -0.94 13.10 4.16
N PRO A 71 -0.28 14.26 3.97
CA PRO A 71 0.13 15.11 5.07
C PRO A 71 -1.05 15.51 5.95
N PRO A 72 -0.87 15.66 7.28
CA PRO A 72 -1.96 15.94 8.22
C PRO A 72 -2.68 17.28 7.98
N LEU A 73 -2.05 18.22 7.26
CA LEU A 73 -2.62 19.52 6.91
C LEU A 73 -3.03 19.62 5.42
N ALA A 74 -2.96 18.51 4.69
CA ALA A 74 -3.30 18.48 3.27
C ALA A 74 -4.80 18.57 3.01
N ASN A 75 -5.16 19.02 1.81
CA ASN A 75 -6.53 18.97 1.35
C ASN A 75 -6.92 17.52 0.98
N ALA A 76 -7.72 16.90 1.84
CA ALA A 76 -8.15 15.51 1.67
C ALA A 76 -8.94 15.28 0.37
N VAL A 77 -9.71 16.26 -0.11
CA VAL A 77 -10.47 16.14 -1.36
C VAL A 77 -9.53 16.01 -2.55
N ARG A 78 -8.54 16.90 -2.65
CA ARG A 78 -7.53 16.86 -3.71
C ARG A 78 -6.70 15.59 -3.67
N ALA A 79 -6.31 15.14 -2.47
CA ALA A 79 -5.59 13.88 -2.30
C ALA A 79 -6.43 12.69 -2.80
N CYS A 80 -7.70 12.63 -2.42
CA CYS A 80 -8.63 11.59 -2.89
C CYS A 80 -8.83 11.61 -4.41
N ASP A 81 -8.93 12.80 -5.03
CA ASP A 81 -9.07 12.93 -6.49
C ASP A 81 -7.84 12.39 -7.23
N VAL A 82 -6.64 12.67 -6.71
CA VAL A 82 -5.38 12.12 -7.24
C VAL A 82 -5.35 10.60 -7.11
N ILE A 83 -5.76 10.05 -5.95
CA ILE A 83 -5.82 8.59 -5.76
C ILE A 83 -6.83 7.98 -6.74
N HIS A 84 -8.02 8.55 -6.85
CA HIS A 84 -9.08 8.03 -7.71
C HIS A 84 -8.68 8.03 -9.18
N SER A 85 -8.16 9.15 -9.68
CA SER A 85 -7.69 9.25 -11.07
C SER A 85 -6.54 8.29 -11.38
N THR A 86 -5.58 8.16 -10.45
CA THR A 86 -4.45 7.24 -10.60
C THR A 86 -4.92 5.79 -10.62
N VAL A 87 -5.77 5.39 -9.67
CA VAL A 87 -6.31 4.03 -9.56
C VAL A 87 -7.17 3.68 -10.77
N ALA A 88 -8.05 4.58 -11.22
CA ALA A 88 -8.88 4.36 -12.39
C ALA A 88 -8.05 4.11 -13.65
N ARG A 89 -6.95 4.85 -13.82
CA ARG A 89 -6.03 4.62 -14.93
C ARG A 89 -5.29 3.29 -14.80
N LEU A 90 -4.76 2.97 -13.61
CA LEU A 90 -4.10 1.68 -13.37
C LEU A 90 -5.05 0.49 -13.61
N GLN A 91 -6.33 0.61 -13.25
CA GLN A 91 -7.35 -0.42 -13.55
C GLN A 91 -7.60 -0.55 -15.05
N THR A 92 -7.56 0.56 -15.79
CA THR A 92 -7.75 0.58 -17.25
C THR A 92 -6.56 -0.03 -17.97
N ASP A 93 -5.34 0.34 -17.56
CA ASP A 93 -4.09 -0.13 -18.16
C ASP A 93 -3.80 -1.60 -17.78
N HIS A 94 -4.29 -2.04 -16.62
CA HIS A 94 -4.02 -3.35 -16.05
C HIS A 94 -5.30 -4.05 -15.53
N PRO A 95 -6.25 -4.43 -16.41
CA PRO A 95 -7.56 -4.95 -16.02
C PRO A 95 -7.50 -6.31 -15.28
N GLY A 96 -6.43 -7.08 -15.48
CA GLY A 96 -6.19 -8.36 -14.79
C GLY A 96 -5.29 -8.26 -13.56
N ALA A 97 -4.95 -7.06 -13.12
CA ALA A 97 -4.05 -6.88 -11.98
C ALA A 97 -4.80 -6.95 -10.64
N PHE A 98 -4.14 -7.57 -9.67
CA PHE A 98 -4.48 -7.38 -8.27
C PHE A 98 -3.99 -6.00 -7.83
N LEU A 99 -4.86 -5.14 -7.29
CA LEU A 99 -4.50 -3.78 -6.89
C LEU A 99 -4.77 -3.57 -5.39
N THR A 100 -3.75 -3.09 -4.70
CA THR A 100 -3.84 -2.70 -3.29
C THR A 100 -3.37 -1.26 -3.11
N ILE A 101 -4.09 -0.50 -2.31
CA ILE A 101 -3.77 0.86 -1.92
C ILE A 101 -3.54 0.83 -0.42
N ASN A 102 -2.33 1.15 0.04
CA ASN A 102 -2.01 1.22 1.45
C ASN A 102 -1.23 2.50 1.76
N GLY A 103 -1.31 2.97 3.00
CA GLY A 103 -0.68 4.25 3.32
C GLY A 103 -1.13 4.83 4.64
N ASP A 104 -0.50 5.95 5.01
CA ASP A 104 -0.97 6.83 6.09
C ASP A 104 -1.81 7.94 5.45
N PHE A 105 -3.11 7.85 5.69
CA PHE A 105 -4.09 8.80 5.19
C PHE A 105 -4.31 9.95 6.17
N ASN A 106 -3.72 9.87 7.38
CA ASN A 106 -3.95 10.77 8.51
C ASN A 106 -5.44 11.03 8.75
N HIS A 107 -5.99 12.12 8.21
CA HIS A 107 -7.38 12.51 8.37
C HIS A 107 -8.27 12.17 7.18
N ALA A 108 -7.70 11.77 6.04
CA ALA A 108 -8.43 11.47 4.83
C ALA A 108 -9.05 10.07 4.89
N LYS A 109 -10.17 9.90 4.18
CA LYS A 109 -10.76 8.60 3.89
C LYS A 109 -11.20 8.60 2.45
N LEU A 110 -10.90 7.54 1.71
CA LEU A 110 -11.40 7.43 0.35
C LEU A 110 -12.92 7.38 0.38
N PRO A 111 -13.60 8.22 -0.43
CA PRO A 111 -15.04 8.20 -0.52
C PRO A 111 -15.52 6.83 -1.00
N LYS A 112 -16.73 6.44 -0.61
CA LYS A 112 -17.37 5.19 -1.05
C LYS A 112 -17.55 5.10 -2.58
N THR A 113 -17.32 6.20 -3.29
CA THR A 113 -17.35 6.30 -4.75
C THR A 113 -16.17 5.62 -5.44
N LEU A 114 -15.10 5.24 -4.72
CA LEU A 114 -14.08 4.33 -5.26
C LEU A 114 -14.67 2.91 -5.37
N THR A 115 -15.54 2.73 -6.36
CA THR A 115 -16.27 1.50 -6.60
C THR A 115 -15.32 0.33 -6.86
N GLY A 116 -15.66 -0.85 -6.35
CA GLY A 116 -14.84 -2.06 -6.50
C GLY A 116 -13.72 -2.22 -5.47
N PHE A 117 -13.45 -1.20 -4.63
CA PHE A 117 -12.46 -1.32 -3.56
C PHE A 117 -13.10 -1.59 -2.19
N THR A 118 -12.48 -2.48 -1.42
CA THR A 118 -12.88 -2.80 -0.05
C THR A 118 -11.81 -2.31 0.93
N GLN A 119 -12.20 -1.51 1.92
CA GLN A 119 -11.34 -1.11 3.04
C GLN A 119 -11.28 -2.21 4.09
N TYR A 120 -10.09 -2.63 4.45
CA TYR A 120 -9.90 -3.77 5.35
C TYR A 120 -9.43 -3.41 6.76
N VAL A 121 -8.72 -2.28 6.94
CA VAL A 121 -8.26 -1.87 8.29
C VAL A 121 -9.46 -1.40 9.10
N LYS A 122 -9.75 -2.13 10.19
CA LYS A 122 -10.86 -1.85 11.12
C LYS A 122 -10.41 -1.48 12.54
N CYS A 123 -9.14 -1.68 12.88
CA CYS A 123 -8.61 -1.35 14.21
C CYS A 123 -7.75 -0.09 14.18
N SER A 124 -7.62 0.54 15.35
CA SER A 124 -6.81 1.74 15.53
C SER A 124 -5.34 1.44 15.24
N THR A 125 -4.70 2.29 14.45
CA THR A 125 -3.30 2.16 14.03
C THR A 125 -2.39 3.18 14.70
N ARG A 126 -2.97 4.27 15.21
CA ARG A 126 -2.31 5.23 16.10
C ARG A 126 -3.29 5.69 17.17
N GLU A 127 -2.96 5.41 18.43
CA GLU A 127 -3.85 5.69 19.57
C GLU A 127 -5.25 5.09 19.35
N ASN A 128 -6.31 5.89 19.48
CA ASN A 128 -7.69 5.49 19.22
C ASN A 128 -8.19 5.92 17.82
N LYS A 129 -7.27 6.08 16.85
CA LYS A 129 -7.58 6.50 15.49
C LYS A 129 -7.03 5.50 14.46
N ILE A 130 -7.78 5.34 13.38
CA ILE A 130 -7.37 4.61 12.17
C ILE A 130 -6.82 5.65 11.21
N LEU A 131 -5.51 5.71 11.08
CA LEU A 131 -4.82 6.64 10.17
C LEU A 131 -4.26 5.89 8.97
N ASP A 132 -3.79 4.67 9.20
CA ASP A 132 -3.31 3.78 8.16
C ASP A 132 -4.50 3.03 7.58
N MET A 133 -4.60 3.03 6.26
CA MET A 133 -5.71 2.43 5.54
C MET A 133 -5.19 1.46 4.48
N MET A 134 -6.00 0.44 4.18
CA MET A 134 -5.71 -0.55 3.16
C MET A 134 -6.98 -0.88 2.37
N TYR A 135 -6.95 -0.56 1.09
CA TYR A 135 -8.03 -0.80 0.14
C TYR A 135 -7.58 -1.80 -0.92
N THR A 136 -8.45 -2.72 -1.33
CA THR A 136 -8.10 -3.70 -2.39
C THR A 136 -9.26 -3.90 -3.36
N ASN A 137 -8.96 -4.23 -4.61
CA ASN A 137 -9.97 -4.49 -5.66
C ASN A 137 -10.58 -5.90 -5.60
N VAL A 138 -10.21 -6.71 -4.62
CA VAL A 138 -10.72 -8.08 -4.43
C VAL A 138 -11.41 -8.18 -3.09
N LYS A 139 -12.60 -8.77 -3.06
CA LYS A 139 -13.38 -8.96 -1.83
C LYS A 139 -12.90 -10.20 -1.08
N GLU A 140 -13.04 -10.16 0.25
CA GLU A 140 -12.81 -11.29 1.17
C GLU A 140 -11.38 -11.87 1.21
N THR A 141 -10.38 -11.11 0.77
CA THR A 141 -8.99 -11.60 0.70
C THR A 141 -8.17 -11.38 1.96
N TYR A 142 -8.65 -10.54 2.89
CA TYR A 142 -7.86 -10.05 4.02
C TYR A 142 -8.64 -10.01 5.34
N SER A 143 -7.93 -10.29 6.43
CA SER A 143 -8.39 -10.14 7.81
C SER A 143 -7.38 -9.31 8.60
N SER A 144 -7.76 -8.12 9.09
CA SER A 144 -6.95 -7.38 10.08
C SER A 144 -7.28 -7.88 11.48
N SER A 145 -6.27 -8.33 12.21
CA SER A 145 -6.37 -8.55 13.65
C SER A 145 -5.40 -7.61 14.36
N ALA A 146 -5.87 -6.95 15.41
CA ALA A 146 -4.99 -6.16 16.28
C ALA A 146 -4.02 -7.10 16.99
N ALA A 147 -2.72 -6.92 16.80
CA ALA A 147 -1.70 -7.56 17.63
C ALA A 147 -1.55 -6.77 18.95
N LEU A 148 -1.11 -7.45 20.01
CA LEU A 148 -0.71 -6.79 21.26
C LEU A 148 0.32 -5.69 20.94
N GLY A 149 -0.02 -4.44 21.26
CA GLY A 149 0.78 -3.26 20.92
C GLY A 149 0.25 -2.37 19.78
N GLY A 150 -0.95 -2.65 19.25
CA GLY A 150 -1.61 -1.79 18.25
C GLY A 150 -1.08 -1.97 16.81
N CYS A 151 -0.34 -3.05 16.56
CA CYS A 151 0.19 -3.35 15.25
C CYS A 151 -0.75 -4.25 14.44
N LEU A 152 -0.89 -3.99 13.14
CA LEU A 152 -1.68 -4.81 12.23
C LEU A 152 -0.89 -6.08 11.85
N ARG A 153 -1.40 -7.26 12.21
CA ARG A 153 -0.95 -8.51 11.58
C ARG A 153 -1.76 -8.72 10.30
N GLU A 154 -1.05 -8.73 9.18
CA GLU A 154 -1.63 -8.90 7.84
C GLU A 154 -1.53 -10.38 7.43
N GLU A 155 -2.66 -11.06 7.33
CA GLU A 155 -2.72 -12.45 6.88
C GLU A 155 -3.67 -12.57 5.69
N TRP A 156 -3.11 -12.93 4.54
CA TRP A 156 -3.84 -13.08 3.28
C TRP A 156 -4.26 -14.54 3.11
N ARG A 157 -5.57 -14.79 2.96
CA ARG A 157 -6.07 -16.12 2.64
C ARG A 157 -5.89 -16.36 1.13
N GLY A 158 -5.05 -17.32 0.76
CA GLY A 158 -4.87 -17.80 -0.63
C GLY A 158 -3.78 -17.11 -1.46
N LEU A 159 -3.33 -15.92 -1.07
CA LEU A 159 -2.07 -15.35 -1.54
C LEU A 159 -1.07 -15.37 -0.39
N ARG A 160 0.03 -16.12 -0.48
CA ARG A 160 1.16 -15.92 0.45
C ARG A 160 1.95 -14.65 0.08
N MET A 161 1.25 -13.54 -0.19
CA MET A 161 1.86 -12.22 -0.23
C MET A 161 1.91 -11.71 1.20
N LEU A 162 3.02 -11.99 1.88
CA LEU A 162 3.39 -11.20 3.03
C LEU A 162 3.71 -9.79 2.50
N THR A 163 2.91 -8.81 2.88
CA THR A 163 3.27 -7.41 2.72
C THR A 163 4.17 -7.06 3.90
N GLY A 164 5.45 -7.42 3.78
CA GLY A 164 6.48 -6.99 4.72
C GLY A 164 6.81 -5.51 4.51
N PHE A 165 5.87 -4.61 4.85
CA PHE A 165 6.10 -3.18 4.76
C PHE A 165 6.42 -2.62 6.14
N ILE A 166 7.70 -2.32 6.34
CA ILE A 166 8.19 -1.63 7.53
C ILE A 166 7.72 -0.18 7.44
N TRP A 167 6.66 0.15 8.18
CA TRP A 167 6.28 1.54 8.46
C TRP A 167 7.22 2.10 9.53
N LYS A 168 7.96 3.17 9.20
CA LYS A 168 8.80 3.89 10.16
C LYS A 168 7.95 4.90 10.96
N THR A 169 6.93 4.43 11.67
CA THR A 169 6.23 5.22 12.73
C THR A 169 5.78 4.39 13.92
N THR A 170 5.86 3.07 13.88
CA THR A 170 5.72 2.21 15.07
C THR A 170 6.83 1.16 15.04
N GLY A 171 7.50 0.95 16.17
CA GLY A 171 8.63 0.03 16.32
C GLY A 171 8.25 -1.45 16.22
N CYS A 172 7.56 -1.85 15.16
CA CYS A 172 7.16 -3.22 14.91
C CYS A 172 8.04 -3.82 13.80
N LEU A 173 9.11 -4.47 14.23
CA LEU A 173 9.81 -5.47 13.42
C LEU A 173 8.91 -6.71 13.34
N PHE A 174 8.41 -7.03 12.15
CA PHE A 174 7.77 -8.32 11.92
C PHE A 174 8.84 -9.33 11.48
N SER A 175 9.15 -10.27 12.37
CA SER A 175 9.72 -11.54 11.96
C SER A 175 8.67 -12.30 11.14
N GLY A 176 9.05 -12.74 9.94
CA GLY A 176 8.34 -13.83 9.29
C GLY A 176 8.44 -15.09 10.18
N PRO A 177 7.63 -16.13 9.93
CA PRO A 177 7.85 -17.41 10.59
C PRO A 177 9.22 -17.93 10.15
N GLU A 178 10.23 -17.72 10.99
CA GLU A 178 11.32 -18.66 11.13
C GLU A 178 10.69 -19.91 11.77
N ASP A 179 10.85 -21.04 11.09
CA ASP A 179 10.53 -22.39 11.54
C ASP A 179 9.05 -22.76 11.73
N LEU A 180 8.47 -23.34 10.66
CA LEU A 180 7.70 -24.58 10.83
C LEU A 180 8.46 -25.68 10.10
N GLN A 181 9.27 -26.40 10.87
CA GLN A 181 9.88 -27.66 10.48
C GLN A 181 8.82 -28.68 10.05
N LEU A 182 9.22 -29.48 9.07
CA LEU A 182 8.67 -30.80 8.72
C LEU A 182 8.03 -31.53 9.91
N MET A 183 6.74 -31.84 9.79
CA MET A 183 6.16 -33.18 9.96
C MET A 183 4.89 -33.27 9.11
#